data_AF-A0A2A9HE48-F1
#
_entry.id   AF-A0A2A9HE48-F1
#
_cell.length_a   1.000
_cell.length_b   1.000
_cell.length_c   1.000
_cell.angle_alpha   90.00
_cell.angle_beta   90.00
_cell.angle_gamma   90.00
#
_symmetry.space_group_name_H-M   'P 1'
#
loop_
_entity.id
_entity.type
_entity.pdbx_description
1 polymer ?
#
loop_
_entity_poly.entity_id
_entity_poly.type
_entity_poly.pdbx_seq_one_letter_code
_entity_poly.pdbx_strand_id
1 'polypeptide(L)'
;MLRKLPWVVLALLFLSTARCYTADLAAGVAGLPVVGPILVPPAPVPAYVQAIGTPAPVELPEGDFAAWFPAEGGWRGVPPAEWQAMALAATAAGTPAGWAELCAKASAAAGADRAAAPLPGALACSDDPALTAVQRVALQLFDLRAELGLWLNGAPNGSIGAVQARQAGLRLLCATAAPGRLDPAALAAACTKGLDAAYLAGDGAATMAAVEEAYAGLAAAIAAADPTIESEPAAYGGEAAP
;
A
#
# COMPACT_ATOMS: atom_id res chain seq x y z
N MET A 1 -14.90 -52.52 -7.76
CA MET A 1 -14.40 -51.64 -6.68
C MET A 1 -13.28 -50.67 -7.13
N LEU A 2 -13.15 -50.31 -8.42
CA LEU A 2 -12.03 -49.49 -8.93
C LEU A 2 -12.34 -47.98 -9.16
N ARG A 3 -13.54 -47.49 -8.82
CA ARG A 3 -13.97 -46.12 -9.16
C ARG A 3 -13.51 -45.03 -8.17
N LYS A 4 -12.97 -45.42 -7.01
CA LYS A 4 -12.52 -44.50 -5.95
C LYS A 4 -11.00 -44.37 -5.83
N LEU A 5 -10.25 -45.17 -6.59
CA LEU A 5 -8.78 -45.13 -6.63
C LEU A 5 -8.19 -43.74 -6.98
N PRO A 6 -8.72 -42.98 -7.96
CA PRO A 6 -8.13 -41.69 -8.31
C PRO A 6 -8.31 -40.64 -7.20
N TRP A 7 -9.40 -40.70 -6.44
CA TRP A 7 -9.65 -39.80 -5.31
C TRP A 7 -8.73 -40.08 -4.12
N VAL A 8 -8.38 -41.35 -3.89
CA VAL A 8 -7.43 -41.75 -2.84
C VAL A 8 -6.01 -41.28 -3.19
N VAL A 9 -5.61 -41.35 -4.46
CA VAL A 9 -4.32 -40.85 -4.94
C VAL A 9 -4.24 -39.32 -4.86
N LEU A 10 -5.33 -38.61 -5.20
CA LEU A 10 -5.39 -37.15 -5.07
C LEU A 10 -5.30 -36.70 -3.61
N ALA A 11 -5.96 -37.39 -2.69
CA ALA A 11 -5.89 -37.11 -1.25
C ALA A 11 -4.48 -37.39 -0.69
N LEU A 12 -3.81 -38.46 -1.15
CA LEU A 12 -2.43 -38.77 -0.77
C LEU A 12 -1.42 -37.73 -1.27
N LEU A 13 -1.65 -37.12 -2.44
CA LEU A 13 -0.83 -36.02 -2.97
C LEU A 13 -1.03 -34.70 -2.20
N PHE A 14 -2.24 -34.43 -1.71
CA PHE A 14 -2.50 -33.27 -0.85
C PHE A 14 -2.00 -33.46 0.59
N LEU A 15 -1.96 -34.70 1.10
CA LEU A 15 -1.43 -35.01 2.43
C LEU A 15 0.11 -35.11 2.45
N SER A 16 0.78 -35.34 1.31
CA SER A 16 2.24 -35.41 1.24
C SER A 16 2.91 -34.02 1.24
N THR A 17 2.26 -32.98 0.70
CA THR A 17 2.78 -31.60 0.75
C THR A 17 2.71 -30.99 2.15
N ALA A 18 1.75 -31.41 2.99
CA ALA A 18 1.67 -30.98 4.38
C ALA A 18 2.81 -31.54 5.26
N ARG A 19 3.40 -32.69 4.90
CA ARG A 19 4.49 -33.31 5.68
C ARG A 19 5.87 -32.69 5.45
N CYS A 20 6.06 -31.90 4.39
CA CYS A 20 7.30 -31.17 4.17
C CYS A 20 7.39 -29.90 5.04
N TYR A 21 6.29 -29.41 5.61
CA TYR A 21 6.30 -28.26 6.52
C TYR A 21 6.42 -28.65 8.00
N THR A 22 5.97 -29.85 8.39
CA THR A 22 5.95 -30.28 9.81
C THR A 22 7.18 -31.07 10.26
N ALA A 23 8.00 -31.57 9.33
CA ALA A 23 9.23 -32.28 9.67
C ALA A 23 10.34 -31.35 10.20
N ASP A 24 10.33 -30.07 9.80
CA ASP A 24 11.30 -29.07 10.26
C ASP A 24 10.93 -28.49 11.65
N LEU A 25 9.63 -28.35 11.93
CA LEU A 25 9.14 -27.85 13.23
C LEU A 25 9.28 -28.89 14.36
N ALA A 26 9.06 -30.18 14.08
CA ALA A 26 9.15 -31.21 15.10
C ALA A 26 10.61 -31.57 15.49
N ALA A 27 11.57 -31.38 14.57
CA ALA A 27 12.99 -31.56 14.86
C ALA A 27 13.58 -30.40 15.68
N GLY A 28 13.00 -29.19 15.60
CA GLY A 28 13.48 -28.00 16.32
C GLY A 28 12.96 -27.82 17.75
N VAL A 29 11.85 -28.46 18.14
CA VAL A 29 11.16 -28.14 19.41
C VAL A 29 11.38 -29.19 20.51
N ALA A 30 11.90 -30.38 20.20
CA ALA A 30 12.03 -31.46 21.18
C ALA A 30 13.31 -31.42 22.06
N GLY A 31 14.10 -30.33 22.03
CA GLY A 31 15.46 -30.35 22.61
C GLY A 31 15.96 -29.09 23.32
N LEU A 32 15.14 -28.09 23.62
CA LEU A 32 15.64 -26.88 24.31
C LEU A 32 15.26 -26.84 25.80
N PRO A 33 16.24 -26.78 26.72
CA PRO A 33 15.97 -26.48 28.12
C PRO A 33 15.42 -25.05 28.24
N VAL A 34 14.43 -24.85 29.09
CA VAL A 34 13.92 -23.52 29.46
C VAL A 34 15.07 -22.77 30.15
N VAL A 35 15.70 -21.85 29.42
CA VAL A 35 16.69 -20.90 29.93
C VAL A 35 16.07 -19.51 29.84
N GLY A 36 16.04 -18.79 30.97
CA GLY A 36 15.58 -17.39 31.05
C GLY A 36 16.35 -16.45 30.12
N PRO A 37 15.99 -15.16 30.05
CA PRO A 37 16.43 -14.25 28.99
C PRO A 37 17.95 -14.12 28.99
N ILE A 38 18.58 -14.76 27.99
CA ILE A 38 19.97 -14.52 27.65
C ILE A 38 19.99 -13.20 26.89
N LEU A 39 20.64 -12.19 27.44
CA LEU A 39 21.03 -10.98 26.72
C LEU A 39 22.12 -11.36 25.71
N VAL A 40 21.71 -11.95 24.58
CA VAL A 40 22.56 -12.11 23.42
C VAL A 40 22.68 -10.72 22.79
N PRO A 41 23.90 -10.14 22.66
CA PRO A 41 24.05 -8.91 21.90
C PRO A 41 23.51 -9.15 20.48
N PRO A 42 22.76 -8.21 19.89
CA PRO A 42 22.16 -8.41 18.58
C PRO A 42 23.26 -8.82 17.60
N ALA A 43 23.05 -9.93 16.89
CA ALA A 43 23.98 -10.38 15.87
C ALA A 43 24.24 -9.23 14.89
N PRO A 44 25.50 -9.02 14.44
CA PRO A 44 25.78 -7.99 13.47
C PRO A 44 24.91 -8.23 12.24
N VAL A 45 24.15 -7.19 11.87
CA VAL A 45 23.28 -7.19 10.69
C VAL A 45 24.11 -7.67 9.49
N PRO A 46 23.72 -8.76 8.81
CA PRO A 46 24.49 -9.30 7.70
C PRO A 46 24.74 -8.22 6.64
N ALA A 47 25.92 -8.19 6.03
CA ALA A 47 26.29 -7.14 5.05
C ALA A 47 25.30 -7.02 3.88
N TYR A 48 24.58 -8.09 3.51
CA TYR A 48 23.53 -8.04 2.49
C TYR A 48 22.28 -7.26 2.95
N VAL A 49 22.01 -7.17 4.26
CA VAL A 49 20.93 -6.35 4.83
C VAL A 49 21.33 -4.88 4.86
N GLN A 50 22.63 -4.55 4.93
CA GLN A 50 23.08 -3.17 4.68
C GLN A 50 22.98 -2.77 3.20
N ALA A 51 22.90 -3.75 2.29
CA ALA A 51 22.67 -3.52 0.86
C ALA A 51 21.17 -3.38 0.51
N ILE A 52 20.28 -3.85 1.41
CA ILE A 52 18.89 -3.41 1.43
C ILE A 52 18.96 -1.99 2.01
N GLY A 53 18.76 -0.97 1.18
CA GLY A 53 18.97 0.43 1.56
C GLY A 53 18.35 0.77 2.92
N THR A 54 18.90 1.79 3.57
CA THR A 54 18.44 2.30 4.86
C THR A 54 16.91 2.30 4.92
N PRO A 55 16.28 1.70 5.96
CA PRO A 55 14.83 1.76 6.10
C PRO A 55 14.38 3.21 5.97
N ALA A 56 13.24 3.41 5.29
CA ALA A 56 12.73 4.75 5.02
C ALA A 56 12.71 5.60 6.30
N PRO A 57 13.03 6.90 6.22
CA PRO A 57 12.91 7.78 7.37
C PRO A 57 11.51 7.65 7.95
N VAL A 58 11.43 7.47 9.27
CA VAL A 58 10.15 7.40 9.99
C VAL A 58 9.46 8.76 9.92
N GLU A 59 10.25 9.83 9.89
CA GLU A 59 9.78 11.20 9.70
C GLU A 59 9.46 11.44 8.23
N LEU A 60 8.23 11.87 7.95
CA LEU A 60 7.83 12.24 6.60
C LEU A 60 8.54 13.52 6.17
N PRO A 61 8.88 13.66 4.88
CA PRO A 61 9.48 14.89 4.36
C PRO A 61 8.61 16.12 4.71
N GLU A 62 9.27 17.22 5.05
CA GLU A 62 8.59 18.51 5.21
C GLU A 62 8.04 18.95 3.85
N GLY A 63 6.73 19.17 3.78
CA GLY A 63 6.04 19.54 2.54
C GLY A 63 4.60 19.92 2.80
N ASP A 64 4.05 20.76 1.92
CA ASP A 64 2.62 21.09 1.91
C ASP A 64 1.84 19.94 1.27
N PHE A 65 1.16 19.15 2.11
CA PHE A 65 0.32 18.04 1.68
C PHE A 65 -0.83 18.46 0.77
N ALA A 66 -1.35 19.69 0.93
CA ALA A 66 -2.40 20.20 0.06
C ALA A 66 -1.85 20.48 -1.34
N ALA A 67 -0.60 20.95 -1.44
CA ALA A 67 0.07 21.21 -2.72
C ALA A 67 0.29 19.93 -3.55
N TRP A 68 0.30 18.75 -2.92
CA TRP A 68 0.39 17.47 -3.63
C TRP A 68 -0.88 17.11 -4.41
N PHE A 69 -1.99 17.82 -4.18
CA PHE A 69 -3.28 17.59 -4.86
C PHE A 69 -3.80 18.89 -5.53
N PRO A 70 -3.12 19.40 -6.58
CA PRO A 70 -3.52 20.64 -7.23
C PRO A 70 -4.88 20.51 -7.92
N ALA A 71 -5.70 21.58 -7.84
CA ALA A 71 -7.07 21.59 -8.34
C ALA A 71 -7.19 21.60 -9.88
N GLU A 72 -6.17 22.08 -10.61
CA GLU A 72 -6.15 22.10 -12.08
C GLU A 72 -4.71 21.98 -12.64
N GLY A 73 -4.56 21.44 -13.86
CA GLY A 73 -3.35 21.64 -14.67
C GLY A 73 -2.35 20.49 -14.76
N GLY A 74 -2.58 19.39 -14.04
CA GLY A 74 -1.87 18.13 -14.24
C GLY A 74 -0.41 18.14 -13.82
N TRP A 75 0.12 16.95 -13.57
CA TRP A 75 1.49 16.60 -13.23
C TRP A 75 2.65 17.32 -13.99
N ARG A 76 2.36 18.07 -15.06
CA ARG A 76 3.34 18.78 -15.89
C ARG A 76 3.82 20.04 -15.19
N GLY A 77 5.12 20.18 -15.02
CA GLY A 77 5.74 21.36 -14.41
C GLY A 77 5.82 21.29 -12.88
N VAL A 78 5.33 20.22 -12.26
CA VAL A 78 5.58 19.90 -10.85
C VAL A 78 7.07 19.51 -10.71
N PRO A 79 7.84 20.17 -9.83
CA PRO A 79 9.26 19.88 -9.64
C PRO A 79 9.52 18.42 -9.23
N PRO A 80 10.59 17.76 -9.73
CA PRO A 80 10.98 16.41 -9.32
C PRO A 80 11.08 16.20 -7.79
N ALA A 81 11.45 17.24 -7.05
CA ALA A 81 11.56 17.19 -5.59
C ALA A 81 10.21 16.93 -4.91
N GLU A 82 9.11 17.47 -5.44
CA GLU A 82 7.77 17.25 -4.88
C GLU A 82 7.32 15.80 -5.10
N TRP A 83 7.53 15.27 -6.31
CA TRP A 83 7.25 13.86 -6.60
C TRP A 83 8.09 12.91 -5.73
N GLN A 84 9.35 13.26 -5.47
CA GLN A 84 10.22 12.48 -4.61
C GLN A 84 9.75 12.52 -3.15
N ALA A 85 9.28 13.67 -2.66
CA ALA A 85 8.70 13.79 -1.33
C ALA A 85 7.43 12.94 -1.19
N MET A 86 6.56 12.93 -2.20
CA MET A 86 5.37 12.07 -2.24
C MET A 86 5.73 10.57 -2.19
N ALA A 87 6.67 10.12 -3.02
CA ALA A 87 7.10 8.72 -3.06
C ALA A 87 7.74 8.27 -1.73
N LEU A 88 8.53 9.15 -1.10
CA LEU A 88 9.10 8.91 0.23
C LEU A 88 8.02 8.82 1.31
N ALA A 89 7.05 9.73 1.27
CA ALA A 89 5.94 9.73 2.21
C ALA A 89 5.10 8.45 2.11
N ALA A 90 4.82 8.00 0.88
CA ALA A 90 4.11 6.75 0.65
C ALA A 90 4.88 5.53 1.17
N THR A 91 6.20 5.51 0.95
CA THR A 91 7.07 4.44 1.43
C THR A 91 7.14 4.39 2.96
N ALA A 92 7.28 5.54 3.63
CA ALA A 92 7.30 5.63 5.09
C ALA A 92 5.98 5.16 5.71
N ALA A 93 4.85 5.52 5.09
CA ALA A 93 3.51 5.08 5.46
C ALA A 93 3.27 3.57 5.27
N GLY A 94 4.21 2.84 4.70
CA GLY A 94 4.26 1.37 4.73
C GLY A 94 4.42 0.77 6.13
N THR A 95 4.67 1.59 7.16
CA THR A 95 4.83 1.19 8.56
C THR A 95 3.73 1.78 9.45
N PRO A 96 3.41 1.20 10.62
CA PRO A 96 2.44 1.77 11.55
C PRO A 96 2.75 3.22 11.97
N ALA A 97 4.02 3.51 12.26
CA ALA A 97 4.44 4.85 12.69
C ALA A 97 4.33 5.86 11.55
N GLY A 98 4.80 5.51 10.35
CA GLY A 98 4.69 6.40 9.19
C GLY A 98 3.25 6.58 8.73
N TRP A 99 2.38 5.57 8.88
CA TRP A 99 0.94 5.72 8.60
C TRP A 99 0.29 6.71 9.54
N ALA A 100 0.60 6.64 10.84
CA ALA A 100 0.08 7.58 11.82
C ALA A 100 0.50 9.04 11.52
N GLU A 101 1.76 9.25 11.13
CA GLU A 101 2.21 10.58 10.73
C GLU A 101 1.53 11.04 9.43
N LEU A 102 1.39 10.14 8.45
CA LEU A 102 0.79 10.46 7.15
C LEU A 102 -0.67 10.85 7.32
N CYS A 103 -1.43 10.05 8.08
CA CYS A 103 -2.83 10.32 8.29
C CYS A 103 -3.04 11.62 9.05
N ALA A 104 -2.19 11.94 10.03
CA ALA A 104 -2.27 13.21 10.75
C ALA A 104 -2.04 14.41 9.83
N LYS A 105 -1.02 14.35 8.94
CA LYS A 105 -0.76 15.41 7.96
C LYS A 105 -1.89 15.52 6.93
N ALA A 106 -2.42 14.39 6.46
CA ALA A 106 -3.55 14.34 5.54
C ALA A 106 -4.85 14.87 6.18
N SER A 107 -5.12 14.55 7.45
CA SER A 107 -6.22 15.09 8.24
C SER A 107 -6.12 16.61 8.37
N ALA A 108 -4.93 17.14 8.67
CA ALA A 108 -4.70 18.58 8.75
C ALA A 108 -4.95 19.30 7.41
N ALA A 109 -4.55 18.68 6.29
CA ALA A 109 -4.79 19.21 4.95
C ALA A 109 -6.26 19.12 4.51
N ALA A 110 -6.97 18.07 4.93
CA ALA A 110 -8.37 17.85 4.57
C ALA A 110 -9.35 18.66 5.44
N GLY A 111 -8.98 18.96 6.69
CA GLY A 111 -9.86 19.60 7.66
C GLY A 111 -10.75 18.58 8.39
N ALA A 112 -11.85 19.04 8.99
CA ALA A 112 -12.76 18.18 9.76
C ALA A 112 -13.74 17.38 8.89
N ASP A 113 -14.00 17.86 7.67
CA ASP A 113 -14.95 17.25 6.73
C ASP A 113 -14.18 16.67 5.54
N ARG A 114 -14.16 15.34 5.43
CA ARG A 114 -13.48 14.63 4.35
C ARG A 114 -14.06 14.98 2.99
N ALA A 115 -15.35 15.28 2.90
CA ALA A 115 -16.00 15.62 1.63
C ALA A 115 -15.63 17.03 1.13
N ALA A 116 -15.18 17.93 2.01
CA ALA A 116 -14.71 19.25 1.62
C ALA A 116 -13.36 19.22 0.89
N ALA A 117 -12.52 18.24 1.22
CA ALA A 117 -11.21 18.03 0.61
C ALA A 117 -10.93 16.51 0.44
N PRO A 118 -11.61 15.84 -0.50
CA PRO A 118 -11.60 14.38 -0.60
C PRO A 118 -10.24 13.81 -0.93
N LEU A 119 -9.42 14.51 -1.73
CA LEU A 119 -8.10 14.02 -2.15
C LEU A 119 -7.16 13.80 -0.96
N PRO A 120 -6.78 14.82 -0.16
CA PRO A 120 -6.04 14.56 1.08
C PRO A 120 -6.86 13.71 2.05
N GLY A 121 -8.19 13.87 2.07
CA GLY A 121 -9.11 13.11 2.90
C GLY A 121 -9.03 11.59 2.75
N ALA A 122 -8.68 11.08 1.56
CA ALA A 122 -8.52 9.65 1.29
C ALA A 122 -7.43 8.98 2.16
N LEU A 123 -6.44 9.76 2.59
CA LEU A 123 -5.35 9.32 3.45
C LEU A 123 -5.47 9.85 4.89
N ALA A 124 -6.50 10.64 5.19
CA ALA A 124 -6.75 11.16 6.53
C ALA A 124 -7.08 10.04 7.52
N CYS A 125 -6.89 10.30 8.81
CA CYS A 125 -7.17 9.32 9.84
C CYS A 125 -8.67 8.97 9.85
N SER A 126 -8.95 7.68 10.10
CA SER A 126 -10.27 7.08 10.24
C SER A 126 -10.18 6.09 11.39
N ASP A 127 -11.21 6.00 12.22
CA ASP A 127 -11.34 4.96 13.26
C ASP A 127 -11.98 3.68 12.74
N ASP A 128 -12.48 3.67 11.49
CA ASP A 128 -13.14 2.52 10.88
C ASP A 128 -12.10 1.51 10.35
N PRO A 129 -11.92 0.34 11.01
CA PRO A 129 -10.95 -0.65 10.56
C PRO A 129 -11.33 -1.23 9.19
N ALA A 130 -12.60 -1.19 8.79
CA ALA A 130 -13.05 -1.67 7.49
C ALA A 130 -12.58 -0.79 6.32
N LEU A 131 -12.25 0.48 6.58
CA LEU A 131 -11.71 1.38 5.57
C LEU A 131 -10.20 1.27 5.39
N THR A 132 -9.48 0.72 6.38
CA THR A 132 -8.01 0.55 6.33
C THR A 132 -7.56 -0.16 5.04
N ALA A 133 -8.29 -1.19 4.60
CA ALA A 133 -7.95 -1.93 3.38
C ALA A 133 -8.05 -1.05 2.13
N VAL A 134 -9.08 -0.20 2.07
CA VAL A 134 -9.32 0.74 0.96
C VAL A 134 -8.32 1.90 1.00
N GLN A 135 -7.99 2.41 2.19
CA GLN A 135 -6.97 3.44 2.37
C GLN A 135 -5.57 2.97 1.95
N ARG A 136 -5.25 1.68 2.08
CA ARG A 136 -4.02 1.12 1.50
C ARG A 136 -4.02 1.12 -0.03
N VAL A 137 -5.18 0.89 -0.66
CA VAL A 137 -5.30 1.02 -2.13
C VAL A 137 -5.11 2.49 -2.53
N ALA A 138 -5.69 3.43 -1.78
CA ALA A 138 -5.47 4.86 -2.00
C ALA A 138 -3.99 5.24 -1.84
N LEU A 139 -3.32 4.76 -0.79
CA LEU A 139 -1.88 4.96 -0.56
C LEU A 139 -1.05 4.43 -1.73
N GLN A 140 -1.38 3.24 -2.25
CA GLN A 140 -0.68 2.64 -3.38
C GLN A 140 -0.91 3.41 -4.69
N LEU A 141 -2.10 3.95 -4.91
CA LEU A 141 -2.40 4.83 -6.05
C LEU A 141 -1.64 6.16 -5.93
N PHE A 142 -1.54 6.71 -4.72
CA PHE A 142 -0.75 7.91 -4.43
C PHE A 142 0.75 7.69 -4.71
N ASP A 143 1.30 6.56 -4.27
CA ASP A 143 2.68 6.14 -4.56
C ASP A 143 2.92 5.96 -6.07
N LEU A 144 2.01 5.26 -6.75
CA LEU A 144 2.07 5.07 -8.20
C LEU A 144 2.04 6.39 -8.96
N ARG A 145 1.20 7.34 -8.53
CA ARG A 145 1.16 8.69 -9.09
C ARG A 145 2.51 9.39 -8.93
N ALA A 146 3.13 9.29 -7.76
CA ALA A 146 4.44 9.88 -7.50
C ALA A 146 5.53 9.30 -8.44
N GLU A 147 5.58 7.98 -8.59
CA GLU A 147 6.55 7.30 -9.47
C GLU A 147 6.34 7.62 -10.94
N LEU A 148 5.07 7.73 -11.39
CA LEU A 148 4.75 8.22 -12.74
C LEU A 148 5.23 9.66 -12.92
N GLY A 149 5.02 10.53 -11.93
CA GLY A 149 5.49 11.91 -11.94
C GLY A 149 7.01 12.01 -12.07
N LEU A 150 7.74 11.20 -11.29
CA LEU A 150 9.21 11.10 -11.39
C LEU A 150 9.67 10.66 -12.78
N TRP A 151 9.05 9.60 -13.32
CA TRP A 151 9.42 9.07 -14.63
C TRP A 151 9.10 10.06 -15.77
N LEU A 152 7.88 10.60 -15.79
CA LEU A 152 7.42 11.52 -16.83
C LEU A 152 8.20 12.84 -16.85
N ASN A 153 8.70 13.29 -15.70
CA ASN A 153 9.54 14.49 -15.59
C ASN A 153 11.05 14.19 -15.71
N GLY A 154 11.45 12.96 -16.02
CA GLY A 154 12.85 12.58 -16.25
C GLY A 154 13.75 12.70 -15.01
N ALA A 155 13.19 12.50 -13.82
CA ALA A 155 13.92 12.57 -12.56
C ALA A 155 14.95 11.41 -12.44
N PRO A 156 16.10 11.60 -11.76
CA PRO A 156 17.20 10.63 -11.71
C PRO A 156 16.86 9.28 -11.05
N ASN A 157 15.68 9.12 -10.44
CA ASN A 157 15.19 7.86 -9.88
C ASN A 157 13.84 7.40 -10.47
N GLY A 158 13.26 8.19 -11.39
CA GLY A 158 12.01 7.82 -12.06
C GLY A 158 12.26 6.78 -13.14
N SER A 159 11.58 5.64 -13.07
CA SER A 159 11.73 4.59 -14.08
C SER A 159 10.44 3.84 -14.34
N ILE A 160 10.31 3.30 -15.55
CA ILE A 160 9.23 2.37 -15.90
C ILE A 160 9.22 1.15 -14.96
N GLY A 161 10.39 0.67 -14.52
CA GLY A 161 10.49 -0.43 -13.56
C GLY A 161 9.85 -0.10 -12.21
N ALA A 162 10.02 1.13 -11.72
CA ALA A 162 9.39 1.59 -10.48
C ALA A 162 7.86 1.68 -10.64
N VAL A 163 7.37 2.24 -11.75
CA VAL A 163 5.93 2.26 -12.08
C VAL A 163 5.34 0.85 -12.10
N GLN A 164 6.01 -0.10 -12.77
CA GLN A 164 5.58 -1.49 -12.82
C GLN A 164 5.57 -2.17 -11.44
N ALA A 165 6.57 -1.90 -10.60
CA ALA A 165 6.62 -2.42 -9.24
C ALA A 165 5.42 -1.92 -8.41
N ARG A 166 5.07 -0.64 -8.51
CA ARG A 166 3.89 -0.09 -7.82
C ARG A 166 2.59 -0.65 -8.35
N GLN A 167 2.47 -0.85 -9.67
CA GLN A 167 1.31 -1.54 -10.25
C GLN A 167 1.22 -3.01 -9.81
N ALA A 168 2.34 -3.70 -9.58
CA ALA A 168 2.31 -5.05 -9.04
C ALA A 168 1.80 -5.07 -7.59
N GLY A 169 2.24 -4.13 -6.75
CA GLY A 169 1.69 -3.93 -5.41
C GLY A 169 0.19 -3.62 -5.43
N LEU A 170 -0.24 -2.74 -6.35
CA LEU A 170 -1.64 -2.42 -6.55
C LEU A 170 -2.47 -3.64 -6.98
N ARG A 171 -1.97 -4.48 -7.88
CA ARG A 171 -2.64 -5.75 -8.27
C ARG A 171 -2.89 -6.64 -7.06
N LEU A 172 -1.91 -6.78 -6.18
CA LEU A 172 -2.06 -7.61 -4.97
C LEU A 172 -3.11 -7.04 -4.02
N LEU A 173 -3.09 -5.73 -3.78
CA LEU A 173 -4.09 -5.06 -2.94
C LEU A 173 -5.47 -5.17 -3.56
N CYS A 174 -5.62 -4.89 -4.85
CA CYS A 174 -6.90 -4.98 -5.55
C CYS A 174 -7.50 -6.40 -5.57
N ALA A 175 -6.67 -7.44 -5.51
CA ALA A 175 -7.13 -8.82 -5.44
C ALA A 175 -7.59 -9.24 -4.02
N THR A 176 -7.17 -8.52 -2.98
CA THR A 176 -7.33 -8.92 -1.57
C THR A 176 -8.11 -7.92 -0.73
N ALA A 177 -8.22 -6.67 -1.17
CA ALA A 177 -8.92 -5.61 -0.46
C ALA A 177 -10.43 -5.86 -0.49
N ALA A 178 -11.03 -5.93 0.69
CA ALA A 178 -12.47 -5.86 0.84
C ALA A 178 -12.92 -4.40 0.70
N PRO A 179 -14.01 -4.11 -0.03
CA PRO A 179 -14.54 -2.75 -0.15
C PRO A 179 -15.09 -2.21 1.17
N GLY A 180 -15.35 -3.06 2.16
CA GLY A 180 -15.91 -2.64 3.44
C GLY A 180 -17.26 -1.95 3.24
N ARG A 181 -17.36 -0.69 3.68
CA ARG A 181 -18.54 0.17 3.51
C ARG A 181 -18.55 0.95 2.18
N LEU A 182 -17.49 0.85 1.40
CA LEU A 182 -17.37 1.52 0.11
C LEU A 182 -18.26 0.85 -0.94
N ASP A 183 -18.69 1.61 -1.95
CA ASP A 183 -19.27 1.03 -3.16
C ASP A 183 -18.23 0.10 -3.84
N PRO A 184 -18.50 -1.21 -4.00
CA PRO A 184 -17.58 -2.13 -4.66
C PRO A 184 -17.23 -1.71 -6.09
N ALA A 185 -18.14 -1.02 -6.79
CA ALA A 185 -17.87 -0.51 -8.13
C ALA A 185 -16.80 0.59 -8.13
N ALA A 186 -16.76 1.44 -7.10
CA ALA A 186 -15.75 2.47 -6.96
C ALA A 186 -14.36 1.87 -6.75
N LEU A 187 -14.23 0.85 -5.89
CA LEU A 187 -12.97 0.13 -5.70
C LEU A 187 -12.52 -0.58 -6.98
N ALA A 188 -13.45 -1.26 -7.67
CA ALA A 188 -13.15 -1.93 -8.94
C ALA A 188 -12.71 -0.95 -10.05
N ALA A 189 -13.35 0.22 -10.14
CA ALA A 189 -12.99 1.27 -11.08
C ALA A 189 -11.59 1.85 -10.79
N ALA A 190 -11.29 2.14 -9.52
CA ALA A 190 -9.97 2.60 -9.09
C ALA A 190 -8.88 1.56 -9.41
N CYS A 191 -9.13 0.29 -9.12
CA CYS A 191 -8.23 -0.80 -9.45
C CYS A 191 -8.01 -0.96 -10.97
N THR A 192 -9.07 -0.85 -11.76
CA THR A 192 -8.97 -0.97 -13.23
C THR A 192 -8.14 0.16 -13.81
N LYS A 193 -8.43 1.41 -13.41
CA LYS A 193 -7.74 2.61 -13.91
C LYS A 193 -6.30 2.71 -13.41
N GLY A 194 -6.03 2.35 -12.15
CA GLY A 194 -4.67 2.36 -11.61
C GLY A 194 -3.72 1.35 -12.27
N LEU A 195 -4.28 0.34 -12.94
CA LEU A 195 -3.52 -0.65 -13.71
C LEU A 195 -3.44 -0.33 -15.20
N ASP A 196 -3.80 0.89 -15.61
CA ASP A 196 -3.60 1.36 -16.98
C ASP A 196 -2.14 1.18 -17.41
N ALA A 197 -1.95 0.74 -18.65
CA ALA A 197 -0.64 0.41 -19.19
C ALA A 197 -0.31 1.19 -20.47
N ALA A 198 -1.01 2.29 -20.75
CA ALA A 198 -0.81 3.11 -21.95
C ALA A 198 0.65 3.63 -22.07
N TYR A 199 1.34 3.83 -20.95
CA TYR A 199 2.76 4.18 -20.91
C TYR A 199 3.67 3.17 -21.63
N LEU A 200 3.29 1.87 -21.71
CA LEU A 200 4.05 0.86 -22.45
C LEU A 200 3.98 1.08 -23.97
N ALA A 201 2.93 1.74 -24.44
CA ALA A 201 2.77 2.18 -25.82
C ALA A 201 3.32 3.60 -26.06
N GLY A 202 3.98 4.20 -25.06
CA GLY A 202 4.54 5.55 -25.12
C GLY A 202 3.59 6.66 -24.66
N ASP A 203 2.37 6.34 -24.22
CA ASP A 203 1.41 7.33 -23.73
C ASP A 203 1.33 7.34 -22.20
N GLY A 204 2.41 7.81 -21.58
CA GLY A 204 2.45 7.93 -20.11
C GLY A 204 1.52 9.00 -19.54
N ALA A 205 1.11 9.98 -20.36
CA ALA A 205 0.14 11.00 -19.96
C ALA A 205 -1.25 10.40 -19.75
N ALA A 206 -1.67 9.47 -20.61
CA ALA A 206 -2.92 8.72 -20.43
C ALA A 206 -2.89 7.86 -19.15
N THR A 207 -1.78 7.17 -18.87
CA THR A 207 -1.64 6.42 -17.62
C THR A 207 -1.71 7.32 -16.39
N MET A 208 -1.02 8.46 -16.41
CA MET A 208 -1.10 9.42 -15.29
C MET A 208 -2.53 9.94 -15.08
N ALA A 209 -3.23 10.32 -16.15
CA ALA A 209 -4.62 10.75 -16.05
C ALA A 209 -5.54 9.65 -15.49
N ALA A 210 -5.34 8.39 -15.91
CA ALA A 210 -6.08 7.25 -15.38
C ALA A 210 -5.81 7.03 -13.88
N VAL A 211 -4.56 7.14 -13.43
CA VAL A 211 -4.20 7.01 -12.01
C VAL A 211 -4.75 8.17 -11.17
N GLU A 212 -4.71 9.41 -11.68
CA GLU A 212 -5.30 10.57 -11.01
C GLU A 212 -6.83 10.42 -10.89
N GLU A 213 -7.50 9.95 -11.95
CA GLU A 213 -8.93 9.66 -11.91
C GLU A 213 -9.26 8.49 -10.96
N ALA A 214 -8.43 7.45 -10.92
CA ALA A 214 -8.56 6.34 -9.98
C ALA A 214 -8.52 6.82 -8.53
N TYR A 215 -7.52 7.64 -8.20
CA TYR A 215 -7.35 8.18 -6.86
C TYR A 215 -8.51 9.12 -6.50
N ALA A 216 -8.89 10.04 -7.39
CA ALA A 216 -9.97 10.98 -7.14
C ALA A 216 -11.33 10.28 -6.97
N GLY A 217 -11.64 9.27 -7.78
CA GLY A 217 -12.86 8.48 -7.65
C GLY A 217 -12.90 7.70 -6.34
N LEU A 218 -11.76 7.10 -5.96
CA LEU A 218 -11.65 6.38 -4.68
C LEU A 218 -11.78 7.32 -3.48
N ALA A 219 -11.12 8.47 -3.54
CA ALA A 219 -11.18 9.52 -2.53
C ALA A 219 -12.61 10.00 -2.28
N ALA A 220 -13.38 10.27 -3.34
CA ALA A 220 -14.78 10.64 -3.23
C ALA A 220 -15.63 9.53 -2.59
N ALA A 221 -15.37 8.27 -2.94
CA ALA A 221 -16.07 7.14 -2.36
C ALA A 221 -15.74 6.95 -0.87
N ILE A 222 -14.48 7.15 -0.46
CA ILE A 222 -14.06 7.11 0.95
C ILE A 222 -14.75 8.23 1.73
N ALA A 223 -14.75 9.46 1.20
CA ALA A 223 -15.44 10.59 1.81
C ALA A 223 -16.95 10.37 1.97
N ALA A 224 -17.59 9.68 1.01
CA ALA A 224 -19.00 9.32 1.12
C ALA A 224 -19.26 8.23 2.19
N ALA A 225 -18.34 7.27 2.34
CA ALA A 225 -18.48 6.18 3.30
C ALA A 225 -18.15 6.60 4.74
N ASP A 226 -17.19 7.50 4.91
CA ASP A 226 -16.74 8.07 6.18
C ASP A 226 -16.43 9.57 5.97
N PRO A 227 -17.42 10.44 6.21
CA PRO A 227 -17.29 11.88 5.97
C PRO A 227 -16.53 12.62 7.06
N THR A 228 -16.39 12.03 8.25
CA THR A 228 -15.70 12.64 9.38
C THR A 228 -14.24 12.21 9.43
N ILE A 229 -13.37 13.13 9.86
CA ILE A 229 -11.95 12.83 10.05
C ILE A 229 -11.68 12.68 11.54
N GLU A 230 -11.03 11.57 11.89
CA GLU A 230 -10.71 11.23 13.27
C GLU A 230 -9.34 11.76 13.70
N SER A 231 -9.10 11.80 15.01
CA SER A 231 -7.83 12.27 15.57
C SER A 231 -6.71 11.22 15.52
N GLU A 232 -7.05 9.94 15.41
CA GLU A 232 -6.09 8.82 15.39
C GLU A 232 -6.40 7.84 14.25
N PRO A 233 -5.37 7.18 13.68
CA PRO A 233 -5.58 6.14 12.68
C PRO A 233 -6.17 4.86 13.29
N ALA A 234 -6.99 4.15 12.50
CA ALA A 234 -7.29 2.75 12.73
C ALA A 234 -6.01 1.90 12.65
N ALA A 235 -6.02 0.76 13.35
CA ALA A 235 -4.85 -0.12 13.49
C ALA A 235 -4.26 -0.51 12.13
N TYR A 236 -3.02 -0.05 11.87
CA TYR A 236 -2.29 -0.42 10.66
C TYR A 236 -1.95 -1.91 10.69
N GLY A 237 -2.62 -2.70 9.85
CA GLY A 237 -2.35 -4.14 9.69
C GLY A 237 -3.39 -5.06 10.30
N GLY A 238 -4.34 -4.55 11.08
CA GLY A 238 -5.38 -5.38 11.68
C GLY A 238 -6.40 -5.83 10.64
N GLU A 239 -6.56 -7.14 10.46
CA GLU A 239 -7.85 -7.69 10.04
C GLU A 239 -8.89 -7.17 11.04
N ALA A 240 -9.98 -6.56 10.54
CA ALA A 240 -11.13 -6.29 11.38
C ALA A 240 -11.52 -7.62 12.06
N ALA A 241 -11.43 -7.68 13.38
CA ALA A 241 -11.85 -8.86 14.11
C ALA A 241 -13.33 -9.15 13.77
N PRO A 242 -13.70 -10.42 13.52
CA PRO A 242 -15.05 -10.80 13.11
C PRO A 242 -16.10 -10.52 14.19
#